data_AF-A0A0R1YRH1-F1
#
_entry.id   AF-A0A0R1YRH1-F1
#
_cell.length_a   1.000
_cell.length_b   1.000
_cell.length_c   1.000
_cell.angle_alpha   90.00
_cell.angle_beta   90.00
_cell.angle_gamma   90.00
#
_symmetry.space_group_name_H-M   'P 1'
#
loop_
_entity.id
_entity.type
_entity.pdbx_description
1 polymer ?
#
loop_
_entity_poly.entity_id
_entity_poly.type
_entity_poly.pdbx_seq_one_letter_code
_entity_poly.pdbx_strand_id
1 'polypeptide(L)' 'MGFSPKLLVADLSLILSIAIAFYAQTNHVQDNVKIGLIILATIFLTISIVINIVSAVQKRRERRK' A
#
# COMPACT_ATOMS: atom_id res chain seq x y z
N MET A 1 20.75 13.10 4.76
CA MET A 1 19.42 12.86 4.18
C MET A 1 19.32 11.38 3.86
N GLY A 2 18.91 10.57 4.84
CA GLY A 2 18.87 9.10 4.69
C GLY A 2 17.57 8.69 4.02
N PHE A 3 17.66 8.14 2.82
CA PHE A 3 16.56 7.42 2.17
C PHE A 3 16.01 6.39 3.17
N SER A 4 14.75 6.52 3.56
CA SER A 4 14.09 5.50 4.40
C SER A 4 13.45 4.49 3.45
N PRO A 5 14.08 3.31 3.21
CA PRO A 5 13.55 2.30 2.28
C PRO A 5 12.10 1.91 2.59
N LYS A 6 11.65 2.11 3.83
CA LYS A 6 10.26 1.92 4.25
C LYS A 6 9.26 2.83 3.51
N LEU A 7 9.61 4.09 3.24
CA LEU A 7 8.73 5.00 2.49
C LEU A 7 8.60 4.55 1.02
N LEU A 8 9.72 4.16 0.42
CA LEU A 8 9.77 3.72 -0.97
C LEU A 8 8.94 2.45 -1.19
N VAL A 9 9.02 1.50 -0.24
CA VAL A 9 8.19 0.29 -0.25
C VAL A 9 6.71 0.62 -0.09
N ALA A 10 6.35 1.59 0.75
CA ALA A 10 4.96 2.03 0.91
C ALA A 10 4.41 2.62 -0.39
N ASP A 11 5.15 3.54 -1.01
CA ASP A 11 4.78 4.18 -2.28
C ASP A 11 4.66 3.17 -3.42
N LEU A 12 5.61 2.21 -3.53
CA LEU A 12 5.52 1.13 -4.52
C LEU A 12 4.30 0.24 -4.30
N SER A 13 3.96 -0.09 -3.05
CA SER A 13 2.78 -0.93 -2.75
C SER A 13 1.48 -0.21 -3.11
N LEU A 14 1.43 1.11 -2.91
CA LEU A 14 0.27 1.94 -3.25
C LEU A 14 0.08 2.01 -4.77
N ILE A 15 1.17 2.26 -5.51
CA ILE A 15 1.16 2.32 -6.98
C ILE A 15 0.71 0.98 -7.56
N LEU A 16 1.22 -0.14 -7.04
CA LEU A 16 0.80 -1.49 -7.43
C LEU A 16 -0.68 -1.74 -7.14
N SER A 17 -1.18 -1.36 -5.96
CA SER A 17 -2.60 -1.50 -5.62
C SER A 17 -3.52 -0.75 -6.58
N ILE A 18 -3.15 0.47 -6.97
CA ILE A 18 -3.93 1.31 -7.89
C ILE A 18 -3.89 0.71 -9.31
N ALA A 19 -2.71 0.28 -9.78
CA ALA A 19 -2.54 -0.32 -11.10
C ALA A 19 -3.36 -1.61 -11.26
N ILE A 20 -3.37 -2.45 -10.22
CA ILE A 20 -4.13 -3.71 -10.18
C ILE A 20 -5.64 -3.42 -10.20
N ALA A 21 -6.11 -2.43 -9.43
CA ALA A 21 -7.52 -2.02 -9.42
C ALA A 21 -7.97 -1.47 -10.79
N PHE A 22 -7.13 -0.65 -11.44
CA PHE A 22 -7.42 -0.11 -12.76
C PHE A 22 -7.43 -1.21 -13.83
N TYR A 23 -6.50 -2.16 -13.77
CA TYR A 23 -6.46 -3.32 -14.66
C TYR A 23 -7.70 -4.22 -14.50
N ALA A 24 -8.19 -4.38 -13.26
CA ALA A 24 -9.41 -5.13 -12.94
C ALA A 24 -10.68 -4.47 -13.50
N GLN A 25 -10.68 -3.14 -13.59
CA GLN A 25 -11.84 -2.36 -14.00
C GLN A 25 -11.91 -2.19 -15.52
N THR A 26 -10.77 -2.00 -16.18
CA THR A 26 -10.69 -1.77 -17.64
C THR A 26 -10.86 -3.06 -18.44
N ASN A 27 -10.45 -4.20 -17.90
CA ASN A 27 -10.70 -5.49 -18.52
C ASN A 27 -12.03 -6.06 -17.99
N HIS A 28 -12.87 -6.62 -18.87
CA HIS A 28 -14.04 -7.44 -18.45
C HIS A 28 -13.54 -8.77 -17.86
N VAL A 29 -12.88 -8.69 -16.70
CA VAL A 29 -12.34 -9.85 -16.00
C VAL A 29 -13.47 -10.57 -15.30
N GLN A 30 -13.46 -11.91 -15.35
CA GLN A 30 -14.43 -12.78 -14.68
C GLN A 30 -14.56 -12.39 -13.19
N ASP A 31 -15.78 -12.47 -12.65
CA ASP A 31 -16.11 -11.98 -11.30
C ASP A 31 -15.22 -12.57 -10.19
N ASN A 32 -14.79 -13.83 -10.34
CA ASN A 32 -13.86 -14.49 -9.42
C ASN A 32 -12.49 -13.78 -9.36
N VAL A 33 -12.01 -13.27 -10.50
CA VAL A 33 -10.74 -12.56 -10.58
C VAL A 33 -10.88 -11.14 -10.03
N LYS A 34 -12.01 -10.46 -10.27
CA LYS A 34 -12.31 -9.16 -9.64
C LYS A 34 -12.28 -9.25 -8.13
N ILE A 35 -12.90 -10.27 -7.54
CA ILE A 35 -12.88 -10.51 -6.10
C ILE A 35 -11.45 -10.73 -5.60
N GLY A 36 -10.64 -11.52 -6.32
CA GLY A 36 -9.23 -11.69 -6.00
C GLY A 36 -8.44 -10.37 -6.00
N LEU A 37 -8.70 -9.50 -6.98
CA LEU A 37 -8.04 -8.19 -7.10
C LEU A 37 -8.47 -7.22 -5.99
N ILE A 38 -9.74 -7.26 -5.56
CA ILE A 38 -10.24 -6.46 -4.42
C ILE A 38 -9.58 -6.90 -3.12
N ILE A 39 -9.48 -8.22 -2.87
CA ILE A 39 -8.80 -8.76 -1.68
C ILE A 39 -7.33 -8.32 -1.70
N LEU A 40 -6.66 -8.44 -2.84
CA LEU A 40 -5.27 -8.04 -2.99
C LEU A 40 -5.06 -6.54 -2.75
N ALA A 41 -5.93 -5.68 -3.29
CA ALA A 41 -5.90 -4.24 -3.04
C ALA A 41 -6.10 -3.91 -1.54
N THR A 42 -6.99 -4.63 -0.86
CA THR A 42 -7.25 -4.44 0.58
C THR A 42 -6.03 -4.81 1.43
N ILE A 43 -5.33 -5.89 1.07
CA ILE A 43 -4.08 -6.29 1.73
C ILE A 43 -3.01 -5.21 1.55
N PHE A 44 -2.81 -4.71 0.32
CA PHE A 44 -1.84 -3.65 0.05
C PHE A 44 -2.16 -2.35 0.81
N LEU A 45 -3.44 -1.96 0.85
CA LEU A 45 -3.90 -0.82 1.62
C LEU A 45 -3.56 -0.97 3.12
N THR A 46 -3.81 -2.16 3.68
CA THR A 46 -3.54 -2.46 5.09
C THR A 46 -2.05 -2.34 5.40
N ILE A 47 -1.19 -2.89 4.55
CA ILE A 47 0.27 -2.80 4.70
C ILE A 47 0.72 -1.33 4.64
N SER A 48 0.20 -0.54 3.71
CA SER A 48 0.54 0.88 3.57
C SER A 48 0.16 1.69 4.82
N ILE A 49 -1.03 1.44 5.40
CA ILE A 49 -1.48 2.08 6.64
C ILE A 49 -0.56 1.71 7.81
N VAL A 50 -0.23 0.44 7.97
CA VAL A 50 0.64 -0.03 9.07
C VAL A 50 2.02 0.61 8.98
N ILE A 51 2.63 0.65 7.79
CA ILE A 51 3.94 1.29 7.59
C ILE A 51 3.87 2.78 7.93
N ASN A 52 2.82 3.48 7.49
CA ASN A 52 2.65 4.91 7.78
C ASN A 52 2.49 5.18 9.28
N ILE A 53 1.68 4.36 9.98
CA ILE A 53 1.51 4.46 11.44
C ILE A 53 2.83 4.19 12.17
N VAL A 54 3.54 3.12 11.82
CA VAL A 54 4.84 2.80 12.44
C VAL A 54 5.85 3.92 12.20
N SER A 55 5.90 4.47 10.99
CA SER A 55 6.76 5.61 10.66
C SER A 55 6.40 6.86 11.46
N ALA A 56 5.10 7.19 11.58
CA ALA A 56 4.63 8.32 12.37
C ALA A 56 4.93 8.15 13.87
N VAL A 57 4.79 6.94 14.40
CA VAL A 57 5.12 6.60 15.80
C VAL A 57 6.62 6.70 16.05
N GLN A 58 7.46 6.19 15.13
CA GLN A 58 8.93 6.34 15.21
C GLN A 58 9.33 7.82 15.21
N LYS A 59 8.78 8.61 14.28
CA LYS A 59 9.03 10.06 14.21
C LYS A 59 8.60 10.80 15.48
N ARG A 60 7.49 10.40 16.12
CA ARG A 60 7.06 10.97 17.41
C ARG A 60 7.99 10.59 18.57
N ARG A 61 8.54 9.38 18.56
CA ARG A 61 9.55 8.95 19.55
C ARG A 61 10.86 9.71 19.39
N GLU A 62 11.32 9.94 18.15
CA GLU A 62 12.53 10.71 17.88
C GLU A 62 12.41 12.18 18.28
N ARG A 63 11.22 12.79 18.18
CA ARG A 63 10.98 14.17 18.64
C ARG A 63 10.83 14.34 20.14
N ARG A 64 10.68 13.24 20.89
CA ARG A 64 10.55 13.24 22.36
C ARG A 64 11.86 12.84 23.08
N LYS A 65 12.90 12.46 22.33
CA LYS A 65 14.28 12.38 22.82
C LYS A 65 14.95 13.74 22.62
#